data_AF-A0A127JX43-F1
#
_entry.id   AF-A0A127JX43-F1
#
_cell.length_a   1.000
_cell.length_b   1.000
_cell.length_c   1.000
_cell.angle_alpha   90.00
_cell.angle_beta   90.00
_cell.angle_gamma   90.00
#
_symmetry.space_group_name_H-M   'P 1'
#
loop_
_entity.id
_entity.type
_entity.pdbx_description
1 polymer ?
#
loop_
_entity_poly.entity_id
_entity_poly.type
_entity_poly.pdbx_seq_one_letter_code
_entity_poly.pdbx_strand_id
1 'polypeptide(L)'
;MGLYVYDTRFYDYQQAGALASARAVVPLLMRHLGPRSMLDVGCGAGAWVRAYQEAGLPDVTGVDGSYVNPSRLMFAPTRFRPIDVARPFSLGRRFDLVQCLEVAEHLDPQASGTLVDNLTSHAPVVLFSAAPPGQGGENHINERPYEFWQELFEQRGFRLFDFVRRRIQHRVDVEPWYRYNLMLFANDEAVLPASVRETQVPSHAVADVAPLAWRARRLVLSALPHRAVTALAVAKHRAVLNRRTGPQL
;
A
#
# COMPACT_ATOMS: atom_id res chain seq x y z
N MET A 1 -24.02 -2.83 -14.65
CA MET A 1 -22.88 -2.15 -14.00
C MET A 1 -21.70 -2.28 -14.95
N GLY A 2 -21.26 -1.19 -15.59
CA GLY A 2 -20.25 -1.25 -16.64
C GLY A 2 -18.89 -1.69 -16.09
N LEU A 3 -18.36 -2.80 -16.60
CA LEU A 3 -16.98 -3.22 -16.38
C LEU A 3 -16.06 -2.16 -16.99
N TYR A 4 -15.43 -1.35 -16.13
CA TYR A 4 -14.43 -0.39 -16.57
C TYR A 4 -13.16 -1.17 -16.94
N VAL A 5 -12.91 -1.29 -18.24
CA VAL A 5 -11.69 -1.92 -18.76
C VAL A 5 -10.56 -0.90 -18.67
N TYR A 6 -9.70 -1.06 -17.68
CA TYR A 6 -8.47 -0.29 -17.53
C TYR A 6 -7.57 -0.45 -18.78
N ASP A 7 -7.16 0.66 -19.39
CA ASP A 7 -6.25 0.67 -20.54
C ASP A 7 -4.87 0.11 -20.15
N THR A 8 -4.34 -0.81 -20.94
CA THR A 8 -2.99 -1.41 -20.85
C THR A 8 -1.90 -0.45 -20.38
N ARG A 9 -1.88 0.78 -20.91
CA ARG A 9 -0.85 1.79 -20.62
C ARG A 9 -0.95 2.37 -19.20
N PHE A 10 -2.14 2.36 -18.62
CA PHE A 10 -2.39 2.80 -17.25
C PHE A 10 -1.78 1.83 -16.24
N TYR A 11 -1.95 0.52 -16.48
CA TYR A 11 -1.28 -0.51 -15.69
C TYR A 11 0.24 -0.30 -15.76
N ASP A 12 0.81 -0.17 -16.95
CA ASP A 12 2.26 -0.07 -17.11
C ASP A 12 2.87 1.14 -16.39
N TYR A 13 2.20 2.30 -16.40
CA TYR A 13 2.67 3.49 -15.67
C TYR A 13 2.62 3.33 -14.15
N GLN A 14 1.48 2.87 -13.61
CA GLN A 14 1.36 2.63 -12.18
C GLN A 14 2.35 1.58 -11.70
N GLN A 15 2.53 0.51 -12.48
CA GLN A 15 3.50 -0.53 -12.17
C GLN A 15 4.93 0.00 -12.17
N ALA A 16 5.28 0.94 -13.06
CA ALA A 16 6.62 1.55 -13.07
C ALA A 16 6.89 2.40 -11.81
N GLY A 17 5.95 3.26 -11.41
CA GLY A 17 6.07 4.08 -10.19
C GLY A 17 6.08 3.22 -8.91
N ALA A 18 5.21 2.20 -8.85
CA ALA A 18 5.17 1.24 -7.77
C ALA A 18 6.46 0.43 -7.68
N LEU A 19 6.99 -0.09 -8.80
CA LEU A 19 8.22 -0.87 -8.82
C LEU A 19 9.44 -0.02 -8.43
N ALA A 20 9.55 1.21 -8.91
CA ALA A 20 10.63 2.13 -8.52
C ALA A 20 10.59 2.42 -7.01
N SER A 21 9.40 2.72 -6.49
CA SER A 21 9.17 2.92 -5.06
C SER A 21 9.53 1.67 -4.25
N ALA A 22 9.08 0.49 -4.69
CA ALA A 22 9.36 -0.77 -4.04
C ALA A 22 10.86 -1.07 -4.01
N ARG A 23 11.59 -0.84 -5.10
CA ARG A 23 13.06 -1.01 -5.15
C ARG A 23 13.81 -0.07 -4.20
N ALA A 24 13.26 1.09 -3.89
CA ALA A 24 13.83 2.00 -2.90
C ALA A 24 13.53 1.58 -1.45
N VAL A 25 12.35 0.98 -1.20
CA VAL A 25 11.84 0.65 0.14
C VAL A 25 12.22 -0.76 0.59
N VAL A 26 12.03 -1.76 -0.27
CA VAL A 26 12.21 -3.19 0.05
C VAL A 26 13.61 -3.50 0.61
N PRO A 27 14.73 -2.96 0.09
CA PRO A 27 16.05 -3.22 0.66
C PRO A 27 16.19 -2.77 2.12
N LEU A 28 15.44 -1.74 2.55
CA LEU A 28 15.40 -1.31 3.96
C LEU A 28 14.70 -2.38 4.82
N LEU A 29 13.58 -2.90 4.34
CA LEU A 29 12.81 -3.93 5.05
C LEU A 29 13.60 -5.24 5.13
N MET A 30 14.19 -5.69 4.02
CA MET A 30 15.03 -6.88 3.98
C MET A 30 16.23 -6.78 4.94
N ARG A 31 16.89 -5.61 5.00
CA ARG A 31 18.06 -5.40 5.86
C ARG A 31 17.72 -5.38 7.35
N HIS A 32 16.62 -4.74 7.72
CA HIS A 32 16.30 -4.48 9.13
C HIS A 32 15.36 -5.51 9.74
N LEU A 33 14.45 -6.08 8.96
CA LEU A 33 13.49 -7.08 9.43
C LEU A 33 13.86 -8.50 9.04
N GLY A 34 14.61 -8.69 7.95
CA GLY A 34 15.03 -10.00 7.46
C GLY A 34 13.90 -11.02 7.28
N PRO A 35 12.73 -10.65 6.72
CA PRO A 35 11.65 -11.61 6.53
C PRO A 35 12.10 -12.73 5.59
N ARG A 36 11.67 -13.97 5.84
CA ARG A 36 11.94 -15.14 4.99
C ARG A 36 10.71 -15.57 4.18
N SER A 37 9.55 -15.00 4.50
CA SER A 37 8.33 -15.14 3.72
C SER A 37 7.47 -13.88 3.79
N MET A 38 6.77 -13.53 2.70
CA MET A 38 5.83 -12.41 2.72
C MET A 38 4.53 -12.66 1.95
N LEU A 39 3.47 -12.00 2.42
CA LEU A 39 2.18 -11.91 1.75
C LEU A 39 1.91 -10.46 1.35
N ASP A 40 1.64 -10.21 0.07
CA ASP A 40 1.21 -8.91 -0.46
C ASP A 40 -0.32 -8.93 -0.70
N VAL A 41 -1.07 -8.16 0.08
CA VAL A 41 -2.53 -8.08 0.06
C VAL A 41 -2.95 -6.86 -0.76
N GLY A 42 -3.70 -7.09 -1.84
CA GLY A 42 -3.94 -6.11 -2.90
C GLY A 42 -2.70 -5.91 -3.77
N CYS A 43 -2.07 -7.01 -4.20
CA CYS A 43 -0.77 -6.98 -4.87
C CYS A 43 -0.79 -6.37 -6.29
N GLY A 44 -1.96 -6.17 -6.89
CA GLY A 44 -2.14 -5.78 -8.28
C GLY A 44 -1.36 -6.72 -9.21
N ALA A 45 -0.58 -6.14 -10.14
CA ALA A 45 0.30 -6.94 -11.01
C ALA A 45 1.58 -7.46 -10.30
N GLY A 46 1.81 -7.10 -9.03
CA GLY A 46 2.91 -7.62 -8.22
C GLY A 46 4.23 -6.86 -8.33
N ALA A 47 4.22 -5.54 -8.57
CA ALA A 47 5.45 -4.73 -8.56
C ALA A 47 6.23 -4.85 -7.25
N TRP A 48 5.55 -4.83 -6.10
CA TRP A 48 6.19 -4.99 -4.79
C TRP A 48 6.71 -6.41 -4.58
N VAL A 49 5.90 -7.43 -4.90
CA VAL A 49 6.34 -8.85 -4.90
C VAL A 49 7.62 -9.03 -5.73
N ARG A 50 7.68 -8.43 -6.93
CA ARG A 50 8.85 -8.47 -7.79
C ARG A 50 10.08 -7.87 -7.11
N ALA A 51 9.95 -6.71 -6.47
CA ALA A 51 11.05 -6.07 -5.76
C ALA A 51 11.57 -6.93 -4.57
N TYR A 52 10.69 -7.61 -3.85
CA TYR A 52 11.09 -8.58 -2.81
C TYR A 52 11.90 -9.75 -3.39
N GLN A 53 11.47 -10.32 -4.51
CA GLN A 53 12.20 -11.39 -5.19
C GLN A 53 13.58 -10.91 -5.67
N GLU A 54 13.66 -9.71 -6.25
CA GLU A 54 14.93 -9.07 -6.65
C GLU A 54 15.86 -8.84 -5.44
N ALA A 55 15.30 -8.59 -4.27
CA ALA A 55 16.04 -8.45 -3.01
C ALA A 55 16.35 -9.80 -2.32
N GLY A 56 16.10 -10.93 -2.99
CA GLY A 56 16.47 -12.26 -2.52
C GLY A 56 15.44 -12.96 -1.63
N LEU A 57 14.17 -12.52 -1.62
CA LEU A 57 13.08 -13.20 -0.91
C LEU A 57 12.27 -14.10 -1.86
N PRO A 58 12.47 -15.43 -1.88
CA PRO A 58 11.79 -16.31 -2.82
C PRO A 58 10.38 -16.74 -2.38
N ASP A 59 10.10 -16.83 -1.08
CA ASP A 59 8.79 -17.25 -0.56
C ASP A 59 7.84 -16.05 -0.45
N VAL A 60 7.19 -15.76 -1.57
CA VAL A 60 6.23 -14.67 -1.70
C VAL A 60 4.87 -15.21 -2.11
N THR A 61 3.80 -14.59 -1.62
CA THR A 61 2.44 -14.83 -2.08
C THR A 61 1.75 -13.49 -2.32
N GLY A 62 1.03 -13.36 -3.42
CA GLY A 62 0.20 -12.19 -3.72
C GLY A 62 -1.28 -12.57 -3.70
N VAL A 63 -2.12 -11.74 -3.08
CA VAL A 63 -3.58 -11.85 -3.15
C VAL A 63 -4.17 -10.56 -3.70
N ASP A 64 -5.14 -10.68 -4.60
CA ASP A 64 -5.92 -9.56 -5.12
C ASP A 64 -7.22 -10.10 -5.74
N GLY A 65 -8.14 -9.24 -6.16
CA GLY A 65 -9.40 -9.65 -6.77
C GLY A 65 -9.23 -10.43 -8.07
N SER A 66 -10.28 -11.17 -8.45
CA SER A 66 -10.30 -11.98 -9.68
C SER A 66 -10.21 -11.18 -10.99
N TYR A 67 -10.29 -9.85 -10.91
CA TYR A 67 -10.08 -8.94 -12.04
C TYR A 67 -8.59 -8.84 -12.46
N VAL A 68 -7.64 -9.23 -11.60
CA VAL A 68 -6.21 -9.22 -11.96
C VAL A 68 -5.95 -10.31 -12.99
N ASN A 69 -5.42 -9.93 -14.14
CA ASN A 69 -5.06 -10.87 -15.20
C ASN A 69 -3.74 -11.60 -14.85
N PRO A 70 -3.76 -12.93 -14.62
CA PRO A 70 -2.56 -13.68 -14.27
C PRO A 70 -1.44 -13.61 -15.31
N SER A 71 -1.77 -13.40 -16.60
CA SER A 71 -0.77 -13.31 -17.66
C SER A 71 0.06 -12.02 -17.64
N ARG A 72 -0.33 -11.04 -16.80
CA ARG A 72 0.35 -9.75 -16.64
C ARG A 72 1.06 -9.62 -15.30
N LEU A 73 1.07 -10.67 -14.49
CA LEU A 73 1.78 -10.67 -13.22
C LEU A 73 3.29 -10.56 -13.45
N MET A 74 3.94 -9.77 -12.60
CA MET A 74 5.39 -9.57 -12.59
C MET A 74 6.14 -10.67 -11.82
N PHE A 75 5.41 -11.69 -11.38
CA PHE A 75 5.89 -12.84 -10.60
C PHE A 75 5.12 -14.10 -11.01
N ALA A 76 5.56 -15.27 -10.54
CA ALA A 76 4.99 -16.55 -10.95
C ALA A 76 3.48 -16.64 -10.61
N PRO A 77 2.58 -16.89 -11.59
CA PRO A 77 1.14 -16.99 -11.34
C PRO A 77 0.74 -18.06 -10.32
N THR A 78 1.56 -19.09 -10.12
CA THR A 78 1.36 -20.12 -9.09
C THR A 78 1.43 -19.59 -7.65
N ARG A 79 2.04 -18.40 -7.47
CA ARG A 79 2.13 -17.67 -6.20
C ARG A 79 1.04 -16.61 -6.02
N PHE A 80 0.14 -16.46 -7.00
CA PHE A 80 -1.01 -15.57 -6.92
C PHE A 80 -2.25 -16.33 -6.47
N ARG A 81 -3.16 -15.65 -5.77
CA ARG A 81 -4.46 -16.17 -5.35
C ARG A 81 -5.53 -15.09 -5.56
N PRO A 82 -6.55 -15.33 -6.40
CA PRO A 82 -7.66 -14.40 -6.57
C PRO A 82 -8.59 -14.45 -5.35
N ILE A 83 -8.55 -13.42 -4.50
CA ILE A 83 -9.29 -13.32 -3.24
C ILE A 83 -9.88 -11.91 -3.10
N ASP A 84 -11.15 -11.83 -2.68
CA ASP A 84 -11.76 -10.58 -2.24
C ASP A 84 -11.28 -10.24 -0.82
N VAL A 85 -10.35 -9.30 -0.72
CA VAL A 85 -9.70 -8.90 0.55
C VAL A 85 -10.65 -8.17 1.51
N ALA A 86 -11.83 -7.74 1.03
CA ALA A 86 -12.88 -7.16 1.87
C ALA A 86 -13.64 -8.22 2.68
N ARG A 87 -13.40 -9.51 2.42
CA ARG A 87 -14.02 -10.63 3.14
C ARG A 87 -12.97 -11.38 3.98
N PRO A 88 -13.38 -12.08 5.05
CA PRO A 88 -12.47 -12.93 5.80
C PRO A 88 -11.83 -13.99 4.89
N PHE A 89 -10.52 -14.14 4.97
CA PHE A 89 -9.81 -15.23 4.28
C PHE A 89 -8.70 -15.81 5.14
N SER A 90 -8.28 -17.03 4.81
CA SER A 90 -7.11 -17.67 5.39
C SER A 90 -6.35 -18.43 4.32
N LEU A 91 -5.04 -18.29 4.30
CA LEU A 91 -4.16 -19.07 3.43
C LEU A 91 -3.67 -20.37 4.09
N GLY A 92 -4.17 -20.71 5.28
CA GLY A 92 -3.76 -21.90 6.03
C GLY A 92 -2.31 -21.87 6.52
N ARG A 93 -1.66 -20.70 6.48
CA ARG A 93 -0.29 -20.48 6.96
C ARG A 93 -0.10 -19.03 7.39
N ARG A 94 0.96 -18.80 8.16
CA ARG A 94 1.47 -17.46 8.48
C ARG A 94 2.75 -17.15 7.67
N PHE A 95 3.08 -15.86 7.63
CA PHE A 95 4.23 -15.26 6.98
C PHE A 95 5.03 -14.47 8.01
N ASP A 96 6.28 -14.17 7.68
CA ASP A 96 7.11 -13.29 8.53
C ASP A 96 6.68 -11.82 8.38
N LEU A 97 6.19 -11.44 7.20
CA LEU A 97 5.69 -10.11 6.87
C LEU A 97 4.40 -10.17 6.04
N VAL A 98 3.40 -9.38 6.40
CA VAL A 98 2.27 -9.04 5.53
C VAL A 98 2.42 -7.60 5.07
N GLN A 99 2.05 -7.33 3.83
CA GLN A 99 2.03 -6.00 3.25
C GLN A 99 0.64 -5.70 2.66
N CYS A 100 0.15 -4.46 2.82
CA CYS A 100 -1.10 -3.99 2.21
C CYS A 100 -1.00 -2.47 1.96
N LEU A 101 -0.80 -2.05 0.71
CA LEU A 101 -0.44 -0.67 0.37
C LEU A 101 -1.40 -0.04 -0.63
N GLU A 102 -2.04 1.07 -0.25
CA GLU A 102 -2.99 1.82 -1.10
C GLU A 102 -4.12 0.92 -1.62
N VAL A 103 -4.73 0.16 -0.70
CA VAL A 103 -5.83 -0.77 -0.96
C VAL A 103 -7.07 -0.37 -0.18
N ALA A 104 -6.90 -0.04 1.11
CA ALA A 104 -7.99 0.10 2.05
C ALA A 104 -8.95 1.25 1.71
N GLU A 105 -8.46 2.28 1.02
CA GLU A 105 -9.22 3.44 0.55
C GLU A 105 -10.25 3.09 -0.55
N HIS A 106 -10.06 1.98 -1.25
CA HIS A 106 -10.96 1.51 -2.30
C HIS A 106 -12.07 0.60 -1.77
N LEU A 107 -11.95 0.12 -0.53
CA LEU A 107 -12.91 -0.82 0.06
C LEU A 107 -14.08 -0.08 0.71
N ASP A 108 -15.21 -0.78 0.87
CA ASP A 108 -16.29 -0.28 1.71
C ASP A 108 -15.75 0.00 3.13
N PRO A 109 -16.06 1.16 3.74
CA PRO A 109 -15.60 1.46 5.09
C PRO A 109 -15.92 0.39 6.13
N GLN A 110 -17.02 -0.35 5.98
CA GLN A 110 -17.39 -1.46 6.87
C GLN A 110 -16.40 -2.63 6.80
N ALA A 111 -15.68 -2.79 5.68
CA ALA A 111 -14.66 -3.83 5.51
C ALA A 111 -13.32 -3.50 6.19
N SER A 112 -13.14 -2.29 6.73
CA SER A 112 -11.86 -1.87 7.33
C SER A 112 -11.41 -2.80 8.46
N GLY A 113 -12.33 -3.21 9.34
CA GLY A 113 -12.04 -4.16 10.42
C GLY A 113 -11.62 -5.53 9.89
N THR A 114 -12.40 -6.08 8.95
CA THR A 114 -12.12 -7.35 8.29
C THR A 114 -10.77 -7.34 7.55
N LEU A 115 -10.43 -6.25 6.87
CA LEU A 115 -9.12 -6.11 6.25
C LEU A 115 -8.03 -6.23 7.30
N VAL A 116 -8.11 -5.46 8.40
CA VAL A 116 -7.09 -5.53 9.45
C VAL A 116 -7.02 -6.92 10.09
N ASP A 117 -8.16 -7.60 10.32
CA ASP A 117 -8.20 -9.01 10.77
C ASP A 117 -7.44 -9.94 9.82
N ASN A 118 -7.67 -9.78 8.52
CA ASN A 118 -6.96 -10.53 7.50
C ASN A 118 -5.45 -10.25 7.58
N LEU A 119 -5.01 -9.00 7.75
CA LEU A 119 -3.58 -8.70 7.80
C LEU A 119 -2.91 -9.28 9.07
N THR A 120 -3.50 -9.05 10.24
CA THR A 120 -2.90 -9.40 11.53
C THR A 120 -2.93 -10.90 11.81
N SER A 121 -3.88 -11.64 11.24
CA SER A 121 -3.91 -13.11 11.36
C SER A 121 -2.78 -13.80 10.59
N HIS A 122 -2.24 -13.15 9.54
CA HIS A 122 -1.26 -13.76 8.64
C HIS A 122 0.20 -13.47 9.00
N ALA A 123 0.53 -12.46 9.80
CA ALA A 123 1.92 -12.21 10.24
C ALA A 123 2.00 -11.40 11.54
N PRO A 124 3.10 -11.53 12.30
CA PRO A 124 3.37 -10.69 13.46
C PRO A 124 3.86 -9.28 13.09
N VAL A 125 4.23 -9.07 11.82
CA VAL A 125 4.65 -7.77 11.26
C VAL A 125 3.81 -7.45 10.03
N VAL A 126 3.27 -6.23 9.98
CA VAL A 126 2.46 -5.72 8.88
C VAL A 126 3.00 -4.39 8.38
N LEU A 127 3.31 -4.28 7.09
CA LEU A 127 3.56 -3.01 6.42
C LEU A 127 2.25 -2.53 5.77
N PHE A 128 1.75 -1.38 6.19
CA PHE A 128 0.44 -0.90 5.80
C PHE A 128 0.51 0.52 5.23
N SER A 129 -0.26 0.81 4.19
CA SER A 129 -0.57 2.18 3.79
C SER A 129 -2.01 2.30 3.29
N ALA A 130 -2.60 3.46 3.52
CA ALA A 130 -3.91 3.83 3.02
C ALA A 130 -3.98 5.35 2.88
N ALA A 131 -4.78 5.80 1.91
CA ALA A 131 -4.99 7.22 1.66
C ALA A 131 -5.59 7.96 2.87
N PRO A 132 -4.93 9.01 3.42
CA PRO A 132 -5.55 9.88 4.40
C PRO A 132 -6.59 10.81 3.74
N PRO A 133 -7.52 11.41 4.52
CA PRO A 133 -8.55 12.29 3.99
C PRO A 133 -7.97 13.42 3.12
N GLY A 134 -8.53 13.58 1.92
CA GLY A 134 -8.14 14.59 0.96
C GLY A 134 -6.93 14.20 0.10
N GLN A 135 -6.36 13.00 0.24
CA GLN A 135 -5.34 12.52 -0.70
C GLN A 135 -5.89 12.48 -2.13
N GLY A 136 -7.13 12.01 -2.25
CA GLY A 136 -7.84 11.80 -3.50
C GLY A 136 -7.27 10.64 -4.32
N GLY A 137 -8.02 10.26 -5.35
CA GLY A 137 -7.67 9.19 -6.27
C GLY A 137 -8.93 8.61 -6.91
N GLU A 138 -8.77 7.65 -7.80
CA GLU A 138 -9.90 7.01 -8.46
C GLU A 138 -10.59 6.04 -7.49
N ASN A 139 -11.87 6.28 -7.19
CA ASN A 139 -12.67 5.40 -6.32
C ASN A 139 -12.17 5.27 -4.86
N HIS A 140 -11.55 6.33 -4.31
CA HIS A 140 -11.15 6.37 -2.88
C HIS A 140 -12.32 6.62 -1.93
N ILE A 141 -13.19 5.64 -1.72
CA ILE A 141 -14.42 5.78 -0.92
C ILE A 141 -14.20 5.68 0.60
N ASN A 142 -13.01 5.28 1.04
CA ASN A 142 -12.67 5.03 2.45
C ASN A 142 -11.34 5.69 2.86
N GLU A 143 -11.16 6.97 2.54
CA GLU A 143 -10.02 7.74 3.06
C GLU A 143 -10.18 7.97 4.57
N ARG A 144 -9.21 7.51 5.37
CA ARG A 144 -9.29 7.52 6.84
C ARG A 144 -8.00 8.07 7.45
N PRO A 145 -8.09 8.81 8.57
CA PRO A 145 -6.91 9.36 9.25
C PRO A 145 -6.00 8.22 9.72
N TYR A 146 -4.71 8.50 9.93
CA TYR A 146 -3.75 7.47 10.32
C TYR A 146 -4.11 6.82 11.67
N GLU A 147 -4.65 7.60 12.59
CA GLU A 147 -5.08 7.19 13.92
C GLU A 147 -6.20 6.15 13.85
N PHE A 148 -7.12 6.26 12.89
CA PHE A 148 -8.16 5.26 12.68
C PHE A 148 -7.57 3.87 12.38
N TRP A 149 -6.56 3.82 11.52
CA TRP A 149 -5.87 2.56 11.22
C TRP A 149 -5.05 2.09 12.42
N GLN A 150 -4.36 3.00 13.10
CA GLN A 150 -3.61 2.68 14.31
C GLN A 150 -4.49 2.01 15.37
N GLU A 151 -5.66 2.59 15.67
CA GLU A 151 -6.62 2.03 16.62
C GLU A 151 -7.08 0.62 16.25
N LEU A 152 -7.37 0.37 14.97
CA LEU A 152 -7.76 -0.97 14.51
C LEU A 152 -6.64 -2.01 14.70
N PHE A 153 -5.39 -1.64 14.48
CA PHE A 153 -4.23 -2.51 14.75
C PHE A 153 -3.99 -2.70 16.25
N GLU A 154 -4.12 -1.64 17.05
CA GLU A 154 -3.96 -1.69 18.52
C GLU A 154 -4.99 -2.62 19.18
N GLN A 155 -6.24 -2.62 18.70
CA GLN A 155 -7.28 -3.56 19.13
C GLN A 155 -6.92 -5.04 18.89
N ARG A 156 -5.95 -5.32 18.00
CA ARG A 156 -5.44 -6.65 17.68
C ARG A 156 -4.06 -6.91 18.29
N GLY A 157 -3.59 -6.04 19.19
CA GLY A 157 -2.31 -6.19 19.88
C GLY A 157 -1.09 -5.74 19.06
N PHE A 158 -1.28 -4.99 17.99
CA PHE A 158 -0.18 -4.45 17.19
C PHE A 158 0.14 -3.02 17.63
N ARG A 159 1.42 -2.65 17.55
CA ARG A 159 1.92 -1.31 17.83
C ARG A 159 2.52 -0.70 16.57
N LEU A 160 2.36 0.61 16.42
CA LEU A 160 2.89 1.37 15.29
C LEU A 160 4.36 1.75 15.51
N PHE A 161 5.17 1.57 14.47
CA PHE A 161 6.55 2.00 14.37
C PHE A 161 6.74 2.82 13.10
N ASP A 162 7.08 4.11 13.23
CA ASP A 162 7.31 5.00 12.08
C ASP A 162 8.74 4.88 11.56
N PHE A 163 9.16 3.65 11.33
CA PHE A 163 10.52 3.31 10.91
C PHE A 163 10.79 3.71 9.45
N VAL A 164 9.79 3.48 8.59
CA VAL A 164 9.91 3.56 7.14
C VAL A 164 9.88 5.01 6.67
N ARG A 165 8.84 5.79 7.02
CA ARG A 165 8.68 7.18 6.52
C ARG A 165 9.83 8.08 6.92
N ARG A 166 10.35 7.93 8.15
CA ARG A 166 11.56 8.65 8.61
C ARG A 166 12.75 8.51 7.67
N ARG A 167 12.83 7.43 6.89
CA ARG A 167 13.93 7.14 5.94
C ARG A 167 13.61 7.52 4.50
N ILE A 168 12.33 7.57 4.12
CA ILE A 168 11.91 7.74 2.73
C ILE A 168 11.16 9.06 2.46
N GLN A 169 10.74 9.80 3.48
CA GLN A 169 9.89 11.00 3.32
C GLN A 169 10.51 12.07 2.42
N HIS A 170 11.85 12.09 2.23
CA HIS A 170 12.57 13.01 1.34
C HIS A 170 13.05 12.37 0.02
N ARG A 171 12.83 11.06 -0.18
CA ARG A 171 13.23 10.34 -1.39
C ARG A 171 12.27 10.62 -2.54
N VAL A 172 12.71 11.44 -3.49
CA VAL A 172 11.90 11.84 -4.66
C VAL A 172 11.68 10.71 -5.67
N ASP A 173 12.46 9.63 -5.56
CA ASP A 173 12.33 8.40 -6.33
C ASP A 173 11.25 7.44 -5.78
N VAL A 174 10.61 7.79 -4.66
CA VAL A 174 9.45 7.09 -4.10
C VAL A 174 8.20 7.93 -4.33
N GLU A 175 7.10 7.29 -4.72
CA GLU A 175 5.84 7.99 -4.94
C GLU A 175 5.30 8.63 -3.64
N PRO A 176 4.67 9.81 -3.69
CA PRO A 176 4.23 10.56 -2.51
C PRO A 176 3.32 9.78 -1.56
N TRP A 177 2.39 8.99 -2.09
CA TRP A 177 1.48 8.18 -1.27
C TRP A 177 2.24 7.14 -0.44
N TYR A 178 3.25 6.47 -1.01
CA TYR A 178 4.11 5.57 -0.22
C TYR A 178 4.98 6.34 0.78
N ARG A 179 5.55 7.49 0.38
CA ARG A 179 6.44 8.30 1.26
C ARG A 179 5.77 8.73 2.55
N TYR A 180 4.48 9.07 2.48
CA TYR A 180 3.77 9.72 3.59
C TYR A 180 2.85 8.76 4.34
N ASN A 181 2.45 7.64 3.73
CA ASN A 181 1.43 6.75 4.30
C ASN A 181 1.98 5.39 4.79
N LEU A 182 3.22 5.00 4.45
CA LEU A 182 3.78 3.70 4.82
C LEU A 182 4.05 3.58 6.33
N MET A 183 3.29 2.73 7.02
CA MET A 183 3.35 2.50 8.47
C MET A 183 3.71 1.04 8.76
N LEU A 184 4.62 0.81 9.71
CA LEU A 184 4.99 -0.55 10.13
C LEU A 184 4.30 -0.87 11.45
N PHE A 185 3.48 -1.92 11.46
CA PHE A 185 2.82 -2.44 12.64
C PHE A 185 3.44 -3.77 13.05
N ALA A 186 3.59 -4.01 14.35
CA ALA A 186 4.06 -5.30 14.84
C ALA A 186 3.52 -5.62 16.24
N ASN A 187 3.28 -6.90 16.50
CA ASN A 187 2.85 -7.41 17.82
C ASN A 187 4.04 -7.96 18.63
N ASP A 188 3.76 -8.51 19.82
CA ASP A 188 4.78 -9.04 20.74
C ASP A 188 5.53 -10.29 20.24
N GLU A 189 5.00 -10.98 19.22
CA GLU A 189 5.70 -12.13 18.61
C GLU A 189 6.85 -11.69 17.69
N ALA A 190 6.86 -10.43 17.25
CA ALA A 190 7.87 -9.92 16.33
C ALA A 190 9.18 -9.58 17.04
N VAL A 191 10.29 -10.15 16.55
CA VAL A 191 11.64 -9.77 16.98
C VAL A 191 12.12 -8.57 16.16
N LEU A 192 11.86 -7.36 16.66
CA LEU A 192 12.27 -6.11 16.00
C LEU A 192 13.66 -5.66 16.46
N PRO A 193 14.56 -5.19 15.59
CA PRO A 193 15.82 -4.60 16.01
C PRO A 193 15.59 -3.28 16.77
N ALA A 194 16.58 -2.85 17.57
CA ALA A 194 16.51 -1.59 18.32
C ALA A 194 16.17 -0.38 17.43
N SER A 195 16.80 -0.31 16.24
CA SER A 195 16.54 0.73 15.24
C SER A 195 15.09 0.87 14.78
N VAL A 196 14.26 -0.17 14.93
CA VAL A 196 12.82 -0.14 14.66
C VAL A 196 12.06 0.18 15.94
N ARG A 197 12.39 -0.48 17.07
CA ARG A 197 11.71 -0.27 18.36
C ARG A 197 11.75 1.18 18.84
N GLU A 198 12.86 1.88 18.62
CA GLU A 198 13.04 3.30 18.96
C GLU A 198 12.14 4.25 18.14
N THR A 199 11.49 3.75 17.09
CA THR A 199 10.56 4.53 16.26
C THR A 199 9.10 4.28 16.60
N GLN A 200 8.82 3.60 17.71
CA GLN A 200 7.45 3.38 18.18
C GLN A 200 6.70 4.70 18.33
N VAL A 201 5.46 4.72 17.83
CA VAL A 201 4.56 5.86 17.91
C VAL A 201 3.52 5.56 18.99
N PRO A 202 3.32 6.47 19.97
CA PRO A 202 2.23 6.35 20.93
C PRO A 202 0.85 6.34 20.24
N SER A 203 -0.16 5.79 20.93
CA SER A 203 -1.53 5.84 20.45
C SER A 203 -1.99 7.28 20.17
N HIS A 204 -2.65 7.49 19.04
CA HIS A 204 -3.15 8.79 18.55
C HIS A 204 -2.08 9.89 18.38
N ALA A 205 -0.82 9.52 18.17
CA ALA A 205 0.30 10.46 18.01
C ALA A 205 0.96 10.35 16.62
N VAL A 206 0.21 9.96 15.59
CA VAL A 206 0.76 9.74 14.24
C VAL A 206 1.01 11.07 13.54
N ALA A 207 2.28 11.41 13.35
CA ALA A 207 2.64 12.62 12.63
C ALA A 207 2.32 12.52 11.13
N ASP A 208 1.77 13.60 10.57
CA ASP A 208 1.66 13.80 9.14
C ASP A 208 2.97 14.40 8.58
N VAL A 209 3.80 13.51 8.05
CA VAL A 209 5.14 13.81 7.54
C VAL A 209 5.14 14.51 6.16
N ALA A 210 3.97 14.71 5.57
CA ALA A 210 3.88 15.32 4.26
C ALA A 210 4.29 16.82 4.28
N PRO A 211 4.96 17.33 3.24
CA PRO A 211 5.29 18.74 3.13
C PRO A 211 4.06 19.64 3.18
N LEU A 212 4.21 20.88 3.64
CA LEU A 212 3.11 21.86 3.76
C LEU A 212 2.32 22.02 2.44
N ALA A 213 3.00 22.06 1.30
CA ALA A 213 2.35 22.14 -0.01
C ALA A 213 1.44 20.92 -0.29
N TRP A 214 1.86 19.71 0.11
CA TRP A 214 1.05 18.50 -0.02
C TRP A 214 -0.16 18.54 0.91
N ARG A 215 0.05 18.97 2.16
CA ARG A 215 -1.03 19.11 3.15
C ARG A 215 -2.07 20.14 2.71
N ALA A 216 -1.63 21.28 2.18
CA ALA A 216 -2.51 22.29 1.58
C ALA A 216 -3.31 21.73 0.40
N ARG A 217 -2.66 20.97 -0.50
CA ARG A 217 -3.37 20.26 -1.58
C ARG A 217 -4.44 19.33 -1.03
N ARG A 218 -4.15 18.56 0.02
CA ARG A 218 -5.15 17.65 0.61
C ARG A 218 -6.34 18.40 1.18
N LEU A 219 -6.11 19.52 1.89
CA LEU A 219 -7.18 20.36 2.45
C LEU A 219 -8.13 20.89 1.35
N VAL A 220 -7.60 21.28 0.21
CA VAL A 220 -8.41 21.71 -0.94
C VAL A 220 -9.24 20.55 -1.49
N LEU A 221 -8.62 19.38 -1.67
CA LEU A 221 -9.30 18.21 -2.21
C LEU A 221 -10.36 17.63 -1.25
N SER A 222 -10.13 17.67 0.07
CA SER A 222 -11.09 17.19 1.06
C SER A 222 -12.38 18.02 1.10
N ALA A 223 -12.36 19.25 0.60
CA ALA A 223 -13.55 20.08 0.50
C ALA A 223 -14.43 19.75 -0.72
N LEU A 224 -13.95 18.92 -1.65
CA LEU A 224 -14.66 18.57 -2.87
C LEU A 224 -15.44 17.25 -2.70
N PRO A 225 -16.61 17.09 -3.37
CA PRO A 225 -17.29 15.81 -3.42
C PRO A 225 -16.39 14.72 -4.05
N HIS A 226 -16.43 13.50 -3.52
CA HIS A 226 -15.62 12.36 -3.97
C HIS A 226 -15.63 12.15 -5.51
N ARG A 227 -16.82 12.25 -6.11
CA ARG A 227 -17.02 12.19 -7.57
C ARG A 227 -16.23 13.23 -8.36
N ALA A 228 -16.06 14.44 -7.82
CA ALA A 228 -15.26 15.50 -8.44
C ALA A 228 -13.76 15.20 -8.32
N VAL A 229 -13.32 14.70 -7.17
CA VAL A 229 -11.91 14.28 -6.95
C VAL A 229 -11.55 13.13 -7.89
N THR A 230 -12.44 12.15 -8.04
CA THR A 230 -12.26 11.03 -8.99
C THR A 230 -12.14 11.55 -10.42
N ALA A 231 -13.02 12.48 -10.86
CA ALA A 231 -12.95 13.06 -12.19
C ALA A 231 -11.63 13.82 -12.44
N LEU A 232 -11.15 14.59 -11.46
CA LEU A 232 -9.87 15.29 -11.53
C LEU A 232 -8.69 14.32 -11.62
N ALA A 233 -8.71 13.23 -10.84
CA ALA A 233 -7.70 12.18 -10.91
C ALA A 233 -7.65 11.56 -12.31
N VAL A 234 -8.80 11.11 -12.83
CA VAL A 234 -8.91 10.52 -14.18
C VAL A 234 -8.43 11.50 -15.26
N ALA A 235 -8.79 12.78 -15.17
CA ALA A 235 -8.36 13.80 -16.13
C ALA A 235 -6.83 14.03 -16.09
N LYS A 236 -6.24 14.12 -14.90
CA LYS A 236 -4.79 14.23 -14.73
C LYS A 236 -4.07 13.02 -15.32
N HIS A 237 -4.57 11.81 -15.08
CA HIS A 237 -3.98 10.59 -15.63
C HIS A 237 -3.99 10.59 -17.16
N ARG A 238 -5.12 10.95 -17.79
CA ARG A 238 -5.21 11.08 -19.25
C ARG A 238 -4.21 12.09 -19.81
N ALA A 239 -4.03 13.23 -19.13
CA ALA A 239 -3.07 14.25 -19.55
C ALA A 239 -1.61 13.78 -19.46
N VAL A 240 -1.24 13.01 -18.43
CA VAL A 240 0.11 12.44 -18.28
C VAL A 240 0.39 11.41 -19.37
N LEU A 241 -0.57 10.53 -19.67
CA LEU A 241 -0.46 9.56 -20.75
C LEU A 241 -0.28 10.26 -22.11
N ASN A 242 -1.09 11.29 -22.39
CA ASN A 242 -1.03 12.03 -23.65
C ASN A 242 0.27 12.82 -23.85
N ARG A 243 0.88 13.36 -22.78
CA ARG A 243 2.16 14.09 -22.86
C ARG A 243 3.35 13.18 -23.17
N ARG A 244 3.29 11.90 -22.79
CA ARG A 244 4.35 10.92 -23.06
C ARG A 244 4.18 10.22 -24.41
N THR A 245 3.07 10.43 -25.10
CA THR A 245 2.79 9.97 -26.47
C THR A 245 2.93 11.07 -27.51
N GLY A 246 3.72 12.12 -27.25
CA GLY A 246 4.09 13.09 -28.29
C GLY A 246 4.68 12.36 -29.50
N PRO A 247 4.39 12.81 -30.74
CA PRO A 247 4.78 12.08 -31.95
C PRO A 247 6.29 11.82 -31.94
N GLN A 248 6.68 10.56 -32.15
CA GLN A 248 8.02 10.26 -32.62
C GLN A 248 8.13 10.89 -34.01
N LEU A 249 8.83 12.03 -34.10
CA LEU A 249 9.39 12.53 -35.36
C LEU A 249 10.74 11.86 -35.59
#